data_AF-A0A803KEI4-F1
#
_entry.id   AF-A0A803KEI4-F1
#
_cell.length_a   1.000
_cell.length_b   1.000
_cell.length_c   1.000
_cell.angle_alpha   90.00
_cell.angle_beta   90.00
_cell.angle_gamma   90.00
#
_symmetry.space_group_name_H-M   'P 1'
#
loop_
_entity.id
_entity.type
_entity.pdbx_description
1 polymer ?
#
loop_
_entity_poly.entity_id
_entity_poly.type
_entity_poly.pdbx_seq_one_letter_code
_entity_poly.pdbx_strand_id
1 'polypeptide(L)'
;MVKLTADLIEQAAQYTNAVRDRELDLRGYKIPVIENLGATLDQFDTIDCSDNEIRKLDGFPLLKRLKTLLLNNNRICRIGEGIEHALPNLTELILTNNSITELGDLDNLSPCKHLTYISLLRNPVTNKRHYRMYVIYKIPQVRVLDFEKVKQSICSRCWFANRKEESWALAR
;
A
#
# COMPACT_ATOMS: atom_id res chain seq x y z
N MET A 1 -16.59 3.84 17.00
CA MET A 1 -15.88 4.10 15.74
C MET A 1 -15.36 5.52 15.80
N VAL A 2 -14.04 5.71 15.83
CA VAL A 2 -13.42 7.04 16.00
C VAL A 2 -13.13 7.60 14.61
N LYS A 3 -13.50 8.85 14.35
CA LYS A 3 -13.17 9.53 13.09
C LYS A 3 -11.75 10.05 13.14
N LEU A 4 -11.05 10.06 12.01
CA LEU A 4 -9.72 10.65 11.90
C LEU A 4 -9.90 12.17 11.76
N THR A 5 -9.91 12.90 12.87
CA THR A 5 -10.06 14.36 12.89
C THR A 5 -8.70 15.07 12.90
N ALA A 6 -8.68 16.37 12.57
CA ALA A 6 -7.48 17.19 12.69
C ALA A 6 -6.95 17.21 14.13
N ASP A 7 -7.82 17.40 15.12
CA ASP A 7 -7.44 17.39 16.54
C ASP A 7 -6.76 16.08 16.96
N LEU A 8 -7.23 14.94 16.43
CA LEU A 8 -6.62 13.64 16.71
C LEU A 8 -5.21 13.55 16.11
N ILE A 9 -5.02 14.08 14.89
CA ILE A 9 -3.69 14.12 14.24
C ILE A 9 -2.73 15.03 15.01
N GLU A 10 -3.20 16.18 15.50
CA GLU A 10 -2.37 17.11 16.27
C GLU A 10 -1.94 16.55 17.63
N GLN A 11 -2.82 15.77 18.28
CA GLN A 11 -2.57 15.16 19.58
C GLN A 11 -1.84 13.80 19.50
N ALA A 12 -1.80 13.18 18.33
CA ALA A 12 -1.14 11.91 18.10
C ALA A 12 0.37 11.99 18.36
N ALA A 13 0.98 10.87 18.72
CA ALA A 13 2.42 10.82 18.98
C ALA A 13 3.21 11.04 17.69
N GLN A 14 4.24 11.89 17.79
CA GLN A 14 5.11 12.25 16.69
C GLN A 14 6.56 12.12 17.14
N TYR A 15 7.38 11.42 16.38
CA TYR A 15 8.78 11.17 16.76
C TYR A 15 9.65 10.91 15.53
N THR A 16 10.96 10.84 15.75
CA THR A 16 11.89 10.32 14.75
C THR A 16 12.06 8.83 14.98
N ASN A 17 11.75 8.01 13.99
CA ASN A 17 11.79 6.56 14.11
C ASN A 17 13.23 6.00 13.97
N ALA A 18 13.38 4.68 14.05
CA ALA A 18 14.68 4.01 14.03
C ALA A 18 15.46 4.21 12.72
N VAL A 19 14.78 4.48 11.60
CA VAL A 19 15.40 4.75 10.30
C VAL A 19 15.62 6.25 10.06
N ARG A 20 15.40 7.10 11.08
CA ARG A 20 15.56 8.56 11.07
C ARG A 20 14.51 9.32 10.25
N ASP A 21 13.37 8.71 10.02
CA ASP A 21 12.22 9.35 9.39
C ASP A 21 11.32 10.01 10.45
N ARG A 22 10.68 11.13 10.09
CA ARG A 22 9.65 11.73 10.95
C ARG A 22 8.37 10.92 10.81
N GLU A 23 7.94 10.30 11.91
CA GLU A 23 6.81 9.39 11.96
C GLU A 23 5.64 9.98 12.75
N LEU A 24 4.44 9.81 12.21
CA LEU A 24 3.17 10.05 12.89
C LEU A 24 2.55 8.71 13.28
N ASP A 25 2.27 8.51 14.56
CA ASP A 25 1.70 7.29 15.10
C ASP A 25 0.18 7.44 15.29
N LEU A 26 -0.58 6.78 14.41
CA LEU A 26 -2.04 6.68 14.44
C LEU A 26 -2.51 5.26 14.78
N ARG A 27 -1.71 4.48 15.53
CA ARG A 27 -2.04 3.09 15.85
C ARG A 27 -3.21 2.97 16.81
N GLY A 28 -4.06 1.96 16.61
CA GLY A 28 -5.01 1.52 17.63
C GLY A 28 -6.23 2.41 17.88
N TYR A 29 -6.45 3.46 17.08
CA TYR A 29 -7.57 4.39 17.27
C TYR A 29 -8.92 3.86 16.75
N LYS A 30 -8.96 2.67 16.14
CA LYS A 30 -10.18 2.11 15.49
C LYS A 30 -10.70 3.04 14.38
N ILE A 31 -9.77 3.67 13.65
CA ILE A 31 -10.07 4.55 12.52
C ILE A 31 -10.65 3.71 11.38
N PRO A 32 -11.83 4.05 10.84
CA PRO A 32 -12.45 3.28 9.78
C PRO A 32 -12.15 3.77 8.37
N VAL A 33 -11.76 5.05 8.24
CA VAL A 33 -11.62 5.78 6.99
C VAL A 33 -10.45 6.74 7.15
N ILE A 34 -9.60 6.79 6.14
CA ILE A 34 -8.54 7.79 6.05
C ILE A 34 -9.16 9.09 5.55
N GLU A 35 -9.06 10.15 6.34
CA GLU A 35 -9.58 11.48 6.04
C GLU A 35 -8.76 12.52 6.82
N ASN A 36 -8.90 13.81 6.48
CA ASN A 36 -8.28 14.94 7.19
C ASN A 36 -6.75 14.91 7.36
N LEU A 37 -6.03 14.06 6.62
CA LEU A 37 -4.57 14.03 6.62
C LEU A 37 -3.92 15.33 6.11
N GLY A 38 -4.70 16.30 5.62
CA GLY A 38 -4.21 17.65 5.32
C GLY A 38 -3.68 18.38 6.55
N ALA A 39 -4.19 18.03 7.75
CA ALA A 39 -3.70 18.53 9.03
C ALA A 39 -2.24 18.14 9.33
N THR A 40 -1.70 17.14 8.63
CA THR A 40 -0.28 16.76 8.76
C THR A 40 0.69 17.77 8.15
N LEU A 41 0.19 18.68 7.31
CA LEU A 41 0.97 19.72 6.62
C LEU A 41 2.18 19.18 5.83
N ASP A 42 2.08 17.95 5.31
CA ASP A 42 3.13 17.26 4.53
C ASP A 42 4.49 17.18 5.26
N GLN A 43 4.47 17.07 6.60
CA GLN A 43 5.68 17.11 7.42
C GLN A 43 6.31 15.73 7.70
N PHE A 44 5.59 14.63 7.45
CA PHE A 44 6.01 13.29 7.84
C PHE A 44 6.55 12.48 6.66
N ASP A 45 7.59 11.70 6.94
CA ASP A 45 8.16 10.72 6.02
C ASP A 45 7.44 9.36 6.14
N THR A 46 6.97 9.04 7.36
CA THR A 46 6.24 7.81 7.68
C THR A 46 4.92 8.13 8.39
N ILE A 47 3.84 7.45 8.03
CA ILE A 47 2.60 7.43 8.80
C ILE A 47 2.26 5.98 9.14
N ASP A 48 2.08 5.71 10.43
CA ASP A 48 1.65 4.41 10.91
C ASP A 48 0.17 4.42 11.30
N CYS A 49 -0.65 3.72 10.52
CA CYS A 49 -2.08 3.52 10.73
C CYS A 49 -2.39 2.06 11.10
N SER A 50 -1.45 1.31 11.69
CA SER A 50 -1.64 -0.09 12.07
C SER A 50 -2.69 -0.25 13.17
N ASP A 51 -3.29 -1.44 13.26
CA ASP A 51 -4.29 -1.80 14.27
C ASP A 51 -5.54 -0.89 14.24
N ASN A 52 -6.02 -0.57 13.04
CA ASN A 52 -7.23 0.21 12.81
C ASN A 52 -8.30 -0.63 12.06
N GLU A 53 -9.39 0.00 11.65
CA GLU A 53 -10.50 -0.66 10.94
C GLU A 53 -10.67 -0.13 9.50
N ILE A 54 -9.58 0.36 8.90
CA ILE A 54 -9.59 1.01 7.58
C ILE A 54 -9.96 -0.02 6.53
N ARG A 55 -10.92 0.33 5.65
CA ARG A 55 -11.43 -0.58 4.60
C ARG A 55 -10.94 -0.26 3.19
N LYS A 56 -10.55 0.99 2.93
CA LYS A 56 -10.11 1.46 1.63
C LYS A 56 -8.83 2.28 1.79
N LEU A 57 -7.85 2.01 0.94
CA LEU A 57 -6.65 2.83 0.83
C LEU A 57 -6.93 3.98 -0.14
N ASP A 58 -7.42 5.11 0.38
CA ASP A 58 -7.84 6.30 -0.37
C ASP A 58 -7.97 7.49 0.61
N GLY A 59 -8.42 8.66 0.15
CA GLY A 59 -8.71 9.80 1.03
C GLY A 59 -7.48 10.61 1.46
N PHE A 60 -6.35 10.41 0.78
CA PHE A 60 -5.12 11.15 1.03
C PHE A 60 -5.16 12.51 0.31
N PRO A 61 -4.71 13.60 0.96
CA PRO A 61 -4.34 14.82 0.26
C PRO A 61 -3.00 14.61 -0.48
N LEU A 62 -2.55 15.62 -1.21
CA LEU A 62 -1.21 15.64 -1.77
C LEU A 62 -0.15 15.69 -0.65
N LEU A 63 0.57 14.59 -0.45
CA LEU A 63 1.67 14.44 0.50
C LEU A 63 2.95 14.08 -0.27
N LYS A 64 3.79 15.07 -0.56
CA LYS A 64 5.02 14.88 -1.33
C LYS A 64 6.14 14.29 -0.49
N ARG A 65 6.11 14.47 0.83
CA ARG A 65 7.17 13.98 1.72
C ARG A 65 6.97 12.53 2.12
N LEU A 66 5.72 12.06 2.14
CA LEU A 66 5.39 10.72 2.60
C LEU A 66 6.02 9.63 1.72
N LYS A 67 6.79 8.75 2.36
CA LYS A 67 7.53 7.64 1.73
C LYS A 67 7.00 6.28 2.19
N THR A 68 6.62 6.17 3.45
CA THR A 68 6.27 4.90 4.09
C THR A 68 4.88 4.94 4.70
N LEU A 69 4.06 3.96 4.32
CA LEU A 69 2.74 3.73 4.89
C LEU A 69 2.68 2.37 5.56
N LEU A 70 2.45 2.37 6.87
CA LEU A 70 2.26 1.15 7.67
C LEU A 70 0.77 0.99 7.97
N LEU A 71 0.17 -0.09 7.47
CA LEU A 71 -1.28 -0.35 7.55
C LEU A 71 -1.53 -1.79 8.03
N ASN A 72 -0.69 -2.29 8.94
CA ASN A 72 -0.82 -3.63 9.47
C ASN A 72 -2.16 -3.80 10.20
N ASN A 73 -2.72 -5.00 10.17
CA ASN A 73 -3.91 -5.36 10.96
C ASN A 73 -5.10 -4.40 10.73
N ASN A 74 -5.42 -4.14 9.46
CA ASN A 74 -6.59 -3.36 9.06
C ASN A 74 -7.58 -4.25 8.29
N ARG A 75 -8.60 -3.66 7.67
CA ARG A 75 -9.62 -4.37 6.88
C ARG A 75 -9.62 -3.93 5.42
N ILE A 76 -8.46 -3.51 4.90
CA ILE A 76 -8.35 -2.94 3.55
C ILE A 76 -8.70 -4.03 2.55
N CYS A 77 -9.74 -3.79 1.76
CA CYS A 77 -10.18 -4.69 0.69
C CYS A 77 -10.08 -4.06 -0.69
N ARG A 78 -9.84 -2.74 -0.77
CA ARG A 78 -9.72 -1.99 -2.04
C ARG A 78 -8.68 -0.89 -1.95
N ILE A 79 -7.99 -0.66 -3.06
CA ILE A 79 -7.06 0.45 -3.26
C ILE A 79 -7.73 1.46 -4.17
N GLY A 80 -7.76 2.73 -3.79
CA GLY A 80 -8.34 3.81 -4.58
C GLY A 80 -7.56 4.05 -5.88
N GLU A 81 -8.25 4.57 -6.90
CA GLU A 81 -7.62 5.05 -8.13
C GLU A 81 -6.89 6.38 -7.87
N GLY A 82 -5.82 6.66 -8.63
CA GLY A 82 -5.13 7.95 -8.56
C GLY A 82 -4.30 8.17 -7.29
N ILE A 83 -3.98 7.11 -6.53
CA ILE A 83 -3.18 7.21 -5.31
C ILE A 83 -1.79 7.79 -5.57
N GLU A 84 -1.24 7.61 -6.77
CA GLU A 84 0.02 8.19 -7.23
C GLU A 84 -0.02 9.71 -7.33
N HIS A 85 -1.20 10.31 -7.48
CA HIS A 85 -1.36 11.77 -7.47
C HIS A 85 -1.34 12.33 -6.05
N ALA A 86 -1.89 11.59 -5.09
CA ALA A 86 -1.86 11.99 -3.69
C ALA A 86 -0.50 11.70 -3.04
N LEU A 87 0.12 10.57 -3.35
CA LEU A 87 1.34 10.07 -2.73
C LEU A 87 2.45 9.84 -3.77
N PRO A 88 2.94 10.90 -4.44
CA PRO A 88 3.82 10.77 -5.59
C PRO A 88 5.18 10.12 -5.28
N ASN A 89 5.63 10.19 -4.02
CA ASN A 89 6.93 9.68 -3.58
C ASN A 89 6.82 8.44 -2.67
N LEU A 90 5.68 7.76 -2.65
CA LEU A 90 5.50 6.54 -1.85
C LEU A 90 6.48 5.45 -2.30
N THR A 91 7.33 4.99 -1.37
CA THR A 91 8.34 3.95 -1.60
C THR A 91 8.00 2.63 -0.93
N GLU A 92 7.35 2.67 0.23
CA GLU A 92 7.07 1.49 1.05
C GLU A 92 5.59 1.44 1.46
N LEU A 93 4.94 0.32 1.16
CA LEU A 93 3.53 0.08 1.50
C LEU A 93 3.37 -1.28 2.18
N ILE A 94 3.08 -1.25 3.47
CA ILE A 94 2.94 -2.45 4.29
C ILE A 94 1.46 -2.69 4.58
N LEU A 95 0.89 -3.70 3.93
CA LEU A 95 -0.53 -4.10 4.03
C LEU A 95 -0.69 -5.46 4.70
N THR A 96 0.25 -5.88 5.54
CA THR A 96 0.21 -7.17 6.23
C THR A 96 -1.09 -7.33 7.03
N ASN A 97 -1.73 -8.49 6.94
CA ASN A 97 -2.96 -8.81 7.65
C ASN A 97 -4.10 -7.83 7.34
N ASN A 98 -4.52 -7.81 6.07
CA ASN A 98 -5.66 -7.05 5.55
C ASN A 98 -6.62 -7.99 4.80
N SER A 99 -7.58 -7.44 4.04
CA SER A 99 -8.67 -8.17 3.38
C SER A 99 -8.64 -8.06 1.85
N ILE A 100 -7.46 -7.84 1.24
CA ILE A 100 -7.32 -7.79 -0.21
C ILE A 100 -7.49 -9.20 -0.77
N THR A 101 -8.43 -9.36 -1.69
CA THR A 101 -8.88 -10.70 -2.12
C THR A 101 -8.55 -10.99 -3.57
N GLU A 102 -8.78 -10.06 -4.48
CA GLU A 102 -8.57 -10.28 -5.91
C GLU A 102 -7.25 -9.68 -6.39
N LEU A 103 -6.65 -10.30 -7.41
CA LEU A 103 -5.41 -9.80 -8.01
C LEU A 103 -5.60 -8.42 -8.64
N GLY A 104 -6.77 -8.17 -9.25
CA GLY A 104 -7.11 -6.90 -9.86
C GLY A 104 -7.22 -5.73 -8.87
N ASP A 105 -7.46 -6.00 -7.57
CA ASP A 105 -7.50 -4.95 -6.54
C ASP A 105 -6.13 -4.25 -6.37
N LEU A 106 -5.05 -4.88 -6.87
CA LEU A 106 -3.68 -4.36 -6.81
C LEU A 106 -3.30 -3.51 -8.04
N ASP A 107 -4.12 -3.49 -9.10
CA ASP A 107 -3.79 -2.81 -10.36
C ASP A 107 -3.59 -1.31 -10.18
N ASN A 108 -4.30 -0.71 -9.22
CA ASN A 108 -4.21 0.72 -8.88
C ASN A 108 -2.86 1.12 -8.27
N LEU A 109 -2.00 0.17 -7.91
CA LEU A 109 -0.62 0.44 -7.49
C LEU A 109 0.36 0.53 -8.67
N SER A 110 -0.03 0.07 -9.86
CA SER A 110 0.82 0.10 -11.07
C SER A 110 1.34 1.51 -11.40
N PRO A 111 0.55 2.59 -11.28
CA PRO A 111 1.02 3.95 -11.53
C PRO A 111 2.03 4.51 -10.51
N CYS A 112 2.18 3.90 -9.33
CA CYS A 112 3.04 4.39 -8.24
C CYS A 112 4.52 4.17 -8.57
N LYS A 113 5.14 5.08 -9.32
CA LYS A 113 6.48 4.90 -9.93
C LYS A 113 7.62 4.63 -8.94
N HIS A 114 7.50 5.13 -7.71
CA HIS A 114 8.54 5.02 -6.68
C HIS A 114 8.33 3.84 -5.72
N LEU A 115 7.22 3.11 -5.85
CA LEU A 115 6.88 2.00 -4.95
C LEU A 115 7.85 0.84 -5.16
N THR A 116 8.67 0.55 -4.15
CA THR A 116 9.76 -0.43 -4.21
C THR A 116 9.58 -1.58 -3.24
N TYR A 117 8.95 -1.34 -2.09
CA TYR A 117 8.68 -2.34 -1.06
C TYR A 117 7.17 -2.50 -0.87
N ILE A 118 6.68 -3.73 -1.00
CA ILE A 118 5.29 -4.08 -0.71
C ILE A 118 5.26 -5.34 0.16
N SER A 119 4.45 -5.32 1.22
CA SER A 119 4.07 -6.54 1.94
C SER A 119 2.56 -6.71 1.88
N LEU A 120 2.11 -7.85 1.38
CA LEU A 120 0.71 -8.27 1.31
C LEU A 120 0.48 -9.57 2.11
N LEU A 121 1.47 -10.02 2.87
CA LEU A 121 1.37 -11.19 3.73
C LEU A 121 0.08 -11.20 4.55
N ARG A 122 -0.52 -12.38 4.73
CA ARG A 122 -1.78 -12.56 5.45
C ARG A 122 -2.96 -11.79 4.84
N ASN A 123 -2.98 -11.59 3.52
CA ASN A 123 -4.18 -11.23 2.77
C ASN A 123 -4.68 -12.43 1.96
N PRO A 124 -5.99 -12.61 1.76
CA PRO A 124 -6.51 -13.70 0.93
C PRO A 124 -5.89 -13.79 -0.49
N VAL A 125 -5.50 -12.66 -1.07
CA VAL A 125 -4.84 -12.58 -2.39
C VAL A 125 -3.54 -13.38 -2.46
N THR A 126 -2.82 -13.59 -1.35
CA THR A 126 -1.55 -14.34 -1.36
C THR A 126 -1.74 -15.83 -1.67
N ASN A 127 -2.96 -16.35 -1.50
CA ASN A 127 -3.30 -17.74 -1.82
C ASN A 127 -3.71 -17.93 -3.30
N LYS A 128 -3.85 -16.85 -4.08
CA LYS A 128 -4.23 -16.93 -5.49
C LYS A 128 -3.09 -17.52 -6.32
N ARG A 129 -3.45 -18.36 -7.29
CA ARG A 129 -2.49 -18.94 -8.23
C ARG A 129 -1.75 -17.81 -8.96
N HIS A 130 -0.43 -17.94 -9.09
CA HIS A 130 0.44 -16.96 -9.74
C HIS A 130 0.48 -15.56 -9.08
N TYR A 131 -0.01 -15.40 -7.85
CA TYR A 131 -0.01 -14.13 -7.11
C TYR A 131 1.30 -13.34 -7.25
N ARG A 132 2.43 -13.95 -6.88
CA ARG A 132 3.74 -13.29 -6.93
C ARG A 132 4.11 -12.83 -8.34
N MET A 133 3.85 -13.66 -9.35
CA MET A 133 4.15 -13.34 -10.76
C MET A 133 3.26 -12.21 -11.29
N TYR A 134 1.98 -12.20 -10.89
CA TYR A 134 1.04 -11.16 -11.25
C TYR A 134 1.49 -9.80 -10.71
N VAL A 135 1.84 -9.72 -9.42
CA VAL A 135 2.33 -8.47 -8.79
C VAL A 135 3.60 -7.98 -9.48
N ILE A 136 4.57 -8.85 -9.72
CA ILE A 136 5.83 -8.48 -10.41
C ILE A 136 5.56 -7.99 -11.84
N TYR A 137 4.56 -8.56 -12.53
CA TYR A 137 4.20 -8.14 -13.88
C TYR A 137 3.46 -6.81 -13.92
N LYS A 138 2.43 -6.65 -13.08
CA LYS A 138 1.60 -5.45 -13.04
C LYS A 138 2.29 -4.26 -12.37
N ILE A 139 3.19 -4.51 -11.42
CA ILE A 139 3.89 -3.49 -10.64
C ILE A 139 5.41 -3.71 -10.74
N PRO A 140 6.02 -3.53 -11.94
CA PRO A 140 7.41 -3.91 -12.23
C PRO A 140 8.48 -3.08 -11.49
N GLN A 141 8.08 -1.97 -10.88
CA GLN A 141 8.95 -1.14 -10.04
C GLN A 141 9.26 -1.78 -8.69
N VAL A 142 8.44 -2.72 -8.23
CA VAL A 142 8.64 -3.42 -6.95
C VAL A 142 9.95 -4.22 -6.98
N ARG A 143 10.77 -4.04 -5.93
CA ARG A 143 12.06 -4.70 -5.75
C ARG A 143 12.03 -5.73 -4.64
N VAL A 144 11.17 -5.52 -3.65
CA VAL A 144 10.96 -6.46 -2.53
C VAL A 144 9.46 -6.64 -2.35
N LEU A 145 9.02 -7.90 -2.42
CA LEU A 145 7.64 -8.30 -2.24
C LEU A 145 7.58 -9.35 -1.13
N ASP A 146 6.80 -9.08 -0.09
CA ASP A 146 6.63 -9.96 1.08
C ASP A 146 7.96 -10.29 1.76
N PHE A 147 8.80 -9.26 1.93
CA PHE A 147 10.18 -9.36 2.47
C PHE A 147 11.15 -10.19 1.63
N GLU A 148 10.73 -10.66 0.45
CA GLU A 148 11.55 -11.43 -0.48
C GLU A 148 11.94 -10.59 -1.69
N LYS A 149 13.24 -10.52 -1.98
CA LYS A 149 13.77 -9.78 -3.13
C LYS A 149 13.23 -10.34 -4.45
N VAL A 150 12.80 -9.46 -5.34
CA VAL A 150 12.43 -9.81 -6.71
C VAL A 150 13.70 -10.02 -7.52
N LYS A 151 14.00 -11.27 -7.87
CA LYS A 151 15.15 -11.62 -8.73
C LYS A 151 14.84 -11.26 -10.18
N GLN A 152 15.74 -10.53 -10.84
CA GLN A 152 15.56 -10.09 -12.24
C GLN A 152 15.41 -11.25 -13.26
N SER A 153 15.89 -12.45 -12.92
CA SER A 153 15.68 -13.65 -13.75
C SER A 153 14.21 -14.10 -13.81
N ILE A 154 13.39 -13.68 -12.84
CA ILE A 154 11.93 -13.78 -12.89
C ILE A 154 11.42 -12.56 -13.66
N CYS A 155 11.83 -12.44 -14.92
CA CYS A 155 11.18 -11.53 -15.83
C CYS A 155 9.84 -12.17 -16.20
N SER A 156 8.79 -11.82 -15.45
CA SER A 156 7.41 -12.19 -15.77
C SER A 156 7.08 -11.84 -17.22
N ARG A 157 7.72 -10.82 -17.80
CA ARG A 157 7.68 -10.50 -19.23
C ARG A 157 8.09 -11.68 -20.14
N CYS A 158 9.12 -12.45 -19.80
CA CYS A 158 9.49 -13.67 -20.55
C CYS A 158 8.48 -14.81 -20.31
N TRP A 159 7.93 -14.92 -19.10
CA TRP A 159 6.95 -15.96 -18.76
C TRP A 159 5.57 -15.72 -19.41
N PHE A 160 5.11 -14.47 -19.46
CA PHE A 160 3.87 -14.05 -20.10
C PHE A 160 4.01 -13.91 -21.62
N ALA A 161 5.18 -13.50 -22.15
CA ALA A 161 5.42 -13.50 -23.59
C ALA A 161 5.41 -14.92 -24.19
N ASN A 162 5.85 -15.93 -23.43
CA ASN A 162 5.78 -17.34 -23.82
C ASN A 162 4.38 -17.98 -23.65
N ARG A 163 3.41 -17.29 -23.01
CA ARG A 163 2.01 -17.75 -22.88
C ARG A 163 1.01 -16.78 -23.50
N LYS A 164 1.34 -16.19 -24.65
CA LYS A 164 0.33 -15.57 -25.51
C LYS A 164 -0.61 -16.65 -26.07
N GLU A 165 -1.48 -17.23 -25.24
CA GLU A 165 -2.65 -17.98 -25.71
C GLU A 165 -3.70 -18.31 -24.64
N GLU A 166 -3.41 -18.22 -23.33
CA GLU A 166 -4.40 -18.59 -22.31
C GLU A 166 -4.94 -17.37 -21.54
N SER A 167 -6.00 -16.79 -22.12
CA SER A 167 -7.23 -16.40 -21.42
C SER A 167 -7.11 -15.59 -20.11
N TRP A 168 -6.69 -14.33 -20.22
CA TRP A 168 -6.91 -13.32 -19.15
C TRP A 168 -7.77 -12.12 -19.58
N ALA A 169 -8.40 -12.18 -20.77
CA ALA A 169 -9.27 -11.13 -21.30
C ALA A 169 -10.77 -11.28 -20.94
N LEU A 170 -11.15 -12.25 -20.08
CA LEU A 170 -12.56 -12.57 -19.81
C LEU A 170 -13.02 -12.38 -18.36
N ALA A 171 -12.29 -11.63 -17.55
CA ALA A 171 -12.82 -11.16 -16.26
C ALA A 171 -13.00 -9.63 -16.33
N ARG A 172 -14.03 -9.20 -17.05
CA ARG A 172 -14.71 -7.92 -16.83
C ARG A 172 -15.97 -8.19 -16.02
#